data_AF-A0AA38AH19-F1
#
_entry.id   AF-A0AA38AH19-F1
#
_cell.length_a   1.000
_cell.length_b   1.000
_cell.length_c   1.000
_cell.angle_alpha   90.00
_cell.angle_beta   90.00
_cell.angle_gamma   90.00
#
_symmetry.space_group_name_H-M   'P 1'
#
loop_
_entity.id
_entity.type
_entity.pdbx_description
1 polymer ?
#
loop_
_entity_poly.entity_id
_entity_poly.type
_entity_poly.pdbx_seq_one_letter_code
_entity_poly.pdbx_strand_id
1 'polypeptide(L)'
;MTGLNGRPTAAELVAAVAEFLEGDVRANTTGSVNFHALVAANVLRTVERELLDETAAEPLAALERLGYPDESALAAAIRAGELDDRGDELVGCLRALVRHRLAISHPGYDSPDGGTR
;
A
#
# COMPACT_ATOMS: atom_id res chain seq x y z
N MET A 1 9.40 16.41 9.60
CA MET A 1 10.50 17.41 9.46
C MET A 1 11.86 16.73 9.27
N THR A 2 12.28 16.48 8.03
CA THR A 2 13.61 15.92 7.74
C THR A 2 14.38 16.80 6.76
N GLY A 3 15.36 17.52 7.29
CA GLY A 3 16.32 18.33 6.55
C GLY A 3 16.72 19.60 7.30
N LEU A 4 18.02 19.93 7.30
CA LEU A 4 18.63 21.15 7.89
C LEU A 4 17.98 22.48 7.43
N ASN A 5 17.18 22.43 6.36
CA ASN A 5 16.60 23.58 5.66
C ASN A 5 15.08 23.73 5.84
N GLY A 6 14.43 22.91 6.69
CA GLY A 6 13.00 23.08 7.05
C GLY A 6 11.98 22.90 5.92
N ARG A 7 12.33 22.23 4.82
CA ARG A 7 11.40 21.96 3.72
C ARG A 7 10.52 20.74 4.02
N PRO A 8 9.24 20.74 3.59
CA PRO A 8 8.35 19.61 3.81
C PRO A 8 8.80 18.38 3.01
N THR A 9 8.55 17.20 3.56
CA THR A 9 8.77 15.91 2.88
C THR A 9 7.71 15.68 1.80
N ALA A 10 7.96 14.71 0.90
CA ALA A 10 6.94 14.31 -0.09
C ALA A 10 5.65 13.82 0.59
N ALA A 11 5.76 13.06 1.69
CA ALA A 11 4.61 12.61 2.46
C ALA A 11 3.84 13.79 3.06
N GLU A 12 4.54 14.77 3.66
CA GLU A 12 3.92 15.98 4.23
C GLU A 12 3.21 16.81 3.14
N LEU A 13 3.77 16.90 1.93
CA LEU A 13 3.11 17.57 0.79
C LEU A 13 1.87 16.83 0.30
N VAL A 14 1.94 15.50 0.19
CA VAL A 14 0.80 14.66 -0.22
C VAL A 14 -0.33 14.75 0.80
N ALA A 15 -0.01 14.69 2.10
CA ALA A 15 -0.97 14.86 3.19
C ALA A 15 -1.69 16.21 3.11
N ALA A 16 -0.96 17.30 2.91
CA ALA A 16 -1.53 18.64 2.80
C ALA A 16 -2.52 18.76 1.62
N VAL A 17 -2.20 18.13 0.47
CA VAL A 17 -3.12 18.10 -0.67
C VAL A 17 -4.36 17.26 -0.38
N ALA A 18 -4.21 16.10 0.26
CA ALA A 18 -5.35 15.26 0.65
C ALA A 18 -6.30 16.01 1.59
N GLU A 19 -5.77 16.71 2.59
CA GLU A 19 -6.55 17.53 3.53
C GLU A 19 -7.30 18.67 2.83
N PHE A 20 -6.66 19.37 1.90
CA PHE A 20 -7.32 20.41 1.09
C PHE A 20 -8.47 19.85 0.25
N LEU A 21 -8.28 18.67 -0.35
CA LEU A 21 -9.33 17.99 -1.10
C LEU A 21 -10.50 17.56 -0.19
N GLU A 22 -10.19 16.98 0.98
CA GLU A 22 -11.16 16.51 1.97
C GLU A 22 -11.99 17.63 2.60
N GLY A 23 -11.35 18.78 2.85
CA GLY A 23 -11.95 19.97 3.42
C GLY A 23 -12.50 20.91 2.35
N ASP A 24 -11.69 21.88 1.93
CA ASP A 24 -12.12 23.01 1.12
C ASP A 24 -12.77 22.61 -0.20
N VAL A 25 -12.17 21.68 -0.95
CA VAL A 25 -12.71 21.30 -2.26
C VAL A 25 -14.06 20.60 -2.11
N ARG A 26 -14.19 19.68 -1.16
CA ARG A 26 -15.47 18.99 -0.93
C ARG A 26 -16.53 19.91 -0.35
N ALA A 27 -16.18 20.85 0.51
CA ALA A 27 -17.13 21.83 1.05
C ALA A 27 -17.70 22.76 -0.05
N ASN A 28 -16.94 22.98 -1.12
CA ASN A 28 -17.29 23.92 -2.20
C ASN A 28 -17.69 23.24 -3.52
N THR A 29 -17.84 21.92 -3.56
CA THR A 29 -18.24 21.18 -4.78
C THR A 29 -19.35 20.17 -4.50
N THR A 30 -20.12 19.82 -5.52
CA THR A 30 -21.19 18.81 -5.44
C THR A 30 -21.13 17.82 -6.61
N GLY A 31 -21.96 16.77 -6.55
CA GLY A 31 -22.08 15.78 -7.61
C GLY A 31 -20.77 15.06 -7.92
N SER A 32 -20.49 14.86 -9.21
CA SER A 32 -19.33 14.10 -9.67
C SER A 32 -17.99 14.69 -9.23
N VAL A 33 -17.86 16.02 -9.18
CA VAL A 33 -16.60 16.67 -8.77
C VAL A 33 -16.31 16.40 -7.29
N ASN A 34 -17.33 16.48 -6.43
CA ASN A 34 -17.18 16.16 -5.01
C ASN A 34 -16.75 14.69 -4.80
N PHE A 35 -17.35 13.78 -5.56
CA PHE A 35 -16.99 12.36 -5.53
C PHE A 35 -15.54 12.13 -5.98
N HIS A 36 -15.11 12.74 -7.08
CA HIS A 36 -13.73 12.62 -7.54
C HIS A 36 -12.72 13.24 -6.56
N ALA A 37 -13.09 14.31 -5.85
CA ALA A 37 -12.24 14.88 -4.79
C ALA A 37 -12.04 13.87 -3.64
N LEU A 38 -13.09 13.15 -3.23
CA LEU A 38 -12.98 12.07 -2.25
C LEU A 38 -12.10 10.90 -2.76
N VAL A 39 -12.28 10.48 -4.01
CA VAL A 39 -11.46 9.42 -4.62
C VAL A 39 -9.99 9.83 -4.65
N ALA A 40 -9.70 11.05 -5.12
CA ALA A 40 -8.36 11.59 -5.18
C ALA A 40 -7.71 11.69 -3.79
N ALA A 41 -8.45 12.16 -2.78
CA ALA A 41 -7.97 12.20 -1.40
C ALA A 41 -7.61 10.79 -0.90
N ASN A 42 -8.47 9.80 -1.09
CA ASN A 42 -8.19 8.42 -0.68
C ASN A 42 -6.96 7.83 -1.38
N VAL A 43 -6.76 8.12 -2.67
CA VAL A 43 -5.55 7.72 -3.40
C VAL A 43 -4.32 8.40 -2.81
N LEU A 44 -4.37 9.70 -2.52
CA LEU A 44 -3.28 10.42 -1.87
C LEU A 44 -2.98 9.87 -0.48
N ARG A 45 -3.98 9.47 0.31
CA ARG A 45 -3.77 8.80 1.59
C ARG A 45 -3.06 7.46 1.44
N THR A 46 -3.33 6.71 0.36
CA THR A 46 -2.57 5.49 0.05
C THR A 46 -1.11 5.83 -0.28
N VAL A 47 -0.87 6.83 -1.13
CA VAL A 47 0.49 7.27 -1.48
C VAL A 47 1.24 7.81 -0.26
N GLU A 48 0.57 8.53 0.65
CA GLU A 48 1.13 8.98 1.92
C GLU A 48 1.64 7.78 2.75
N ARG A 49 0.82 6.73 2.87
CA ARG A 49 1.21 5.50 3.59
C ARG A 49 2.36 4.77 2.91
N GLU A 50 2.41 4.73 1.58
CA GLU A 50 3.55 4.19 0.84
C GLU A 50 4.84 4.98 1.13
N LEU A 51 4.76 6.31 1.13
CA LEU A 51 5.92 7.18 1.38
C LEU A 51 6.43 7.12 2.83
N LEU A 52 5.55 6.75 3.76
CA LEU A 52 5.88 6.57 5.19
C LEU A 52 6.21 5.12 5.54
N ASP A 53 6.08 4.19 4.61
CA ASP A 53 6.30 2.78 4.89
C ASP A 53 7.79 2.49 5.12
N GLU A 54 8.07 1.87 6.25
CA GLU A 54 9.40 1.35 6.63
C GLU A 54 9.39 -0.18 6.77
N THR A 55 8.29 -0.85 6.38
CA THR A 55 8.04 -2.26 6.70
C THR A 55 8.29 -3.23 5.54
N ALA A 56 8.66 -2.73 4.36
CA ALA A 56 8.93 -3.53 3.17
C ALA A 56 10.04 -4.61 3.34
N ALA A 57 10.87 -4.56 4.39
CA ALA A 57 11.91 -5.54 4.64
C ALA A 57 11.37 -6.96 4.87
N GLU A 58 10.25 -7.12 5.57
CA GLU A 58 9.65 -8.42 5.89
C GLU A 58 9.14 -9.18 4.64
N PRO A 59 8.34 -8.56 3.75
CA PRO A 59 7.90 -9.23 2.52
C PRO A 59 9.05 -9.51 1.54
N LEU A 60 10.07 -8.65 1.48
CA LEU A 60 11.27 -8.91 0.67
C LEU A 60 12.05 -10.13 1.19
N ALA A 61 12.22 -10.25 2.51
CA ALA A 61 12.85 -11.42 3.11
C ALA A 61 12.03 -12.71 2.90
N ALA A 62 10.71 -12.62 2.68
CA ALA A 62 9.90 -13.77 2.31
C ALA A 62 10.22 -14.27 0.89
N LEU A 63 10.40 -13.37 -0.07
CA LEU A 63 10.83 -13.70 -1.44
C LEU A 63 12.23 -14.33 -1.46
N GLU A 64 13.18 -13.73 -0.73
CA GLU A 64 14.55 -14.23 -0.62
C GLU A 64 14.60 -15.65 -0.04
N ARG A 65 13.83 -15.93 1.01
CA ARG A 65 13.73 -17.28 1.61
C ARG A 65 13.18 -18.32 0.63
N LEU A 66 12.28 -17.92 -0.27
CA LEU A 66 11.73 -18.81 -1.29
C LEU A 66 12.73 -19.06 -2.43
N GLY A 67 13.75 -18.20 -2.55
CA GLY A 67 14.83 -18.28 -3.53
C GLY A 67 14.67 -17.35 -4.73
N TYR A 68 13.80 -16.34 -4.64
CA TYR A 68 13.48 -15.45 -5.76
C TYR A 68 13.87 -14.00 -5.46
N PRO A 69 14.52 -13.30 -6.41
CA PRO A 69 14.96 -11.92 -6.22
C PRO A 69 13.82 -10.91 -6.31
N ASP A 70 12.73 -11.27 -6.99
CA ASP A 70 11.56 -10.41 -7.19
C ASP A 70 10.31 -11.25 -7.52
N GLU A 71 9.17 -10.57 -7.55
CA GLU A 71 7.88 -11.19 -7.86
C GLU A 71 7.76 -11.64 -9.32
N SER A 72 8.52 -11.05 -10.24
CA SER A 72 8.49 -11.42 -11.66
C SER A 72 9.10 -12.81 -11.85
N ALA A 73 10.24 -13.05 -11.22
CA ALA A 73 10.91 -14.34 -11.16
C ALA A 73 10.02 -15.38 -10.45
N LEU A 74 9.44 -15.03 -9.30
CA LEU A 74 8.50 -15.91 -8.61
C LEU A 74 7.29 -16.28 -9.49
N ALA A 75 6.68 -15.30 -10.16
CA ALA A 75 5.52 -15.54 -11.02
C ALA A 75 5.88 -16.42 -12.24
N ALA A 76 7.09 -16.30 -12.78
CA ALA A 76 7.57 -17.18 -13.82
C ALA A 76 7.68 -18.63 -13.34
N ALA A 77 8.28 -18.85 -12.17
CA ALA A 77 8.43 -20.18 -11.58
C ALA A 77 7.08 -20.84 -11.23
N ILE A 78 6.12 -20.07 -10.70
CA ILE A 78 4.75 -20.56 -10.46
C ILE A 78 4.13 -21.06 -11.77
N ARG A 79 4.24 -20.29 -12.86
CA ARG A 79 3.70 -20.70 -14.17
C ARG A 79 4.41 -21.93 -14.76
N ALA A 80 5.67 -22.14 -14.41
CA ALA A 80 6.45 -23.30 -14.83
C ALA A 80 6.18 -24.57 -13.98
N GLY A 81 5.44 -24.46 -12.88
CA GLY A 81 5.16 -25.57 -11.95
C GLY A 81 6.35 -25.91 -11.03
N GLU A 82 7.33 -25.01 -10.92
CA GLU A 82 8.56 -25.25 -10.14
C GLU A 82 8.34 -25.23 -8.61
N LEU A 83 7.15 -24.84 -8.16
CA LEU A 83 6.78 -24.73 -6.74
C LEU A 83 5.62 -25.68 -6.35
N ASP A 84 5.24 -26.61 -7.21
CA ASP A 84 4.08 -27.50 -6.98
C ASP A 84 4.25 -28.40 -5.75
N ASP A 85 5.49 -28.70 -5.36
CA ASP A 85 5.86 -29.45 -4.16
C ASP A 85 6.13 -28.57 -2.92
N ARG A 86 6.10 -27.24 -3.07
CA ARG A 86 6.42 -26.24 -2.03
C ARG A 86 5.25 -25.31 -1.70
N GLY A 87 4.02 -25.82 -1.83
CA GLY A 87 2.78 -25.04 -1.69
C GLY A 87 2.66 -24.23 -0.39
N ASP A 88 3.03 -24.80 0.76
CA ASP A 88 2.95 -24.11 2.05
C ASP A 88 3.92 -22.93 2.16
N GLU A 89 5.16 -23.09 1.67
CA GLU A 89 6.16 -22.03 1.61
C GLU A 89 5.71 -20.91 0.66
N LEU A 90 5.19 -21.28 -0.51
CA LEU A 90 4.67 -20.33 -1.49
C LEU A 90 3.50 -19.52 -0.92
N VAL A 91 2.52 -20.18 -0.29
CA VAL A 91 1.37 -19.50 0.33
C VAL A 91 1.82 -18.58 1.46
N GLY A 92 2.81 -18.99 2.26
CA GLY A 92 3.42 -18.14 3.29
C GLY A 92 4.01 -16.85 2.72
N CYS A 93 4.80 -16.98 1.65
CA CYS A 93 5.40 -15.84 0.95
C CYS A 93 4.33 -14.89 0.37
N LEU A 94 3.34 -15.43 -0.34
CA LEU A 94 2.26 -14.63 -0.94
C LEU A 94 1.44 -13.90 0.12
N ARG A 95 1.18 -14.53 1.27
CA ARG A 95 0.47 -13.87 2.38
C ARG A 95 1.27 -12.70 2.95
N ALA A 96 2.58 -12.81 3.11
CA ALA A 96 3.42 -11.70 3.57
C ALA A 96 3.33 -10.51 2.60
N LEU A 97 3.51 -10.76 1.30
CA LEU A 97 3.41 -9.74 0.25
C LEU A 97 2.03 -9.05 0.23
N VAL A 98 0.95 -9.83 0.29
CA VAL A 98 -0.42 -9.31 0.22
C VAL A 98 -0.78 -8.55 1.49
N ARG A 99 -0.43 -9.04 2.69
CA ARG A 99 -0.69 -8.33 3.94
C ARG A 99 -0.01 -6.96 3.97
N HIS A 100 1.24 -6.90 3.53
CA HIS A 100 1.97 -5.64 3.41
C HIS A 100 1.24 -4.66 2.49
N ARG A 101 0.83 -5.10 1.29
CA ARG A 101 0.06 -4.24 0.37
C ARG A 101 -1.29 -3.82 0.93
N LEU A 102 -1.98 -4.70 1.66
CA LEU A 102 -3.26 -4.38 2.30
C LEU A 102 -3.10 -3.37 3.43
N ALA A 103 -2.05 -3.49 4.25
CA ALA A 103 -1.75 -2.50 5.29
C ALA A 103 -1.57 -1.08 4.71
N ILE A 104 -1.07 -0.99 3.47
CA ILE A 104 -0.93 0.27 2.75
C ILE A 104 -2.23 0.67 2.03
N SER A 105 -2.87 -0.22 1.29
CA SER A 105 -3.98 0.14 0.41
C SER A 105 -5.33 0.22 1.12
N HIS A 106 -5.52 -0.61 2.14
CA HIS A 106 -6.76 -0.73 2.90
C HIS A 106 -6.48 -1.21 4.33
N PRO A 107 -5.92 -0.34 5.19
CA PRO A 107 -5.63 -0.70 6.58
C PRO A 107 -6.83 -1.33 7.28
N GLY A 108 -6.63 -2.47 7.95
CA GLY A 108 -7.67 -3.19 8.69
C GLY A 108 -8.50 -4.20 7.87
N TYR A 109 -8.30 -4.31 6.55
CA TYR A 109 -9.02 -5.27 5.71
C TYR A 109 -8.75 -6.74 6.06
N ASP A 110 -7.54 -7.02 6.56
CA ASP A 110 -7.07 -8.35 6.93
C ASP A 110 -7.52 -8.78 8.34
N SER A 111 -8.21 -7.89 9.07
CA SER A 111 -8.81 -8.16 10.36
C SER A 111 -10.29 -8.54 10.21
N PRO A 112 -10.74 -9.70 10.72
CA PRO A 112 -12.13 -10.14 10.58
C PRO A 112 -13.16 -9.23 11.28
N ASP A 113 -12.71 -8.33 12.16
CA ASP A 113 -13.54 -7.32 12.83
C ASP A 113 -13.12 -5.90 12.42
N GLY A 114 -13.64 -5.42 11.29
CA GLY A 114 -13.45 -4.03 10.83
C GLY A 114 -14.64 -3.47 10.02
N GLY A 115 -15.74 -4.23 9.95
CA GLY A 115 -16.94 -3.89 9.20
C GLY A 115 -18.00 -3.19 10.04
N THR A 116 -17.66 -2.12 10.77
CA THR A 116 -18.68 -1.13 11.14
C THR A 116 -18.53 0.03 10.17
N ARG A 117 -19.37 0.03 9.14
CA ARG A 117 -19.57 1.16 8.23
C ARG A 117 -19.94 2.43 8.99
#